data_AF-B8M152-F1
#
_entry.id   AF-B8M152-F1
#
_cell.length_a   1.000
_cell.length_b   1.000
_cell.length_c   1.000
_cell.angle_alpha   90.00
_cell.angle_beta   90.00
_cell.angle_gamma   90.00
#
_symmetry.space_group_name_H-M   'P 1'
#
loop_
_entity.id
_entity.type
_entity.pdbx_description
1 polymer ?
#
loop_
_entity_poly.entity_id
_entity_poly.type
_entity_poly.pdbx_seq_one_letter_code
_entity_poly.pdbx_strand_id
1 'polypeptide(L)'
;MDKRPAKFSCWPTTRRSKLLCIIICTVTVIALAIGLGVGLGVGLKHRHHPPKVTATAFCSNADGSFRVANLSVPVQQHPAASSPLLTSPRKNYLNITAWNLTVDDTPSGYKQVVAGFGATVTDATVSTFNSQPNATQYDILRKLVTSAGANFTLMRHTIGSSDLSSEAYTYDDNRGKTDNDLSNFSLGSQGTAMAQLLAQMKQLNNDIQIVGSPWSPPGWMKINGELYGNTTDNNLDDGYGSSRGLGSTGHTHAFAQYFVKYIQAYANLGVPIDAISIQNEPLNSQAGYPTMYIEADESGKLINEYVGPALKNANLSTTVWALDDNTDDADYAYTVMDYAANYIDAVAWHCYASSLNWTVLTEFHNQYPNISQYMTECWTPNNLSWTHVVNFTMGPLQNWANGITAWTLGTNDNAGPHLDSGGCSTCDGIVSVNSTGTRNSANSNSTDYTFNFSYYVMAQFSKFIPSGARILQTQGSAVDSNGDGIQAIASLNPDGSRTVVIENMFGNDVNVTVWLGSDGSAWMGNVPNSSVTTWVLP
;
A
#
# COMPACT_ATOMS: atom_id res chain seq x y z
N MET A 1 46.86 -29.43 -57.76
CA MET A 1 47.90 -30.15 -57.01
C MET A 1 47.59 -30.04 -55.54
N ASP A 2 47.47 -31.18 -54.88
CA ASP A 2 47.14 -31.38 -53.46
C ASP A 2 48.01 -30.60 -52.47
N LYS A 3 47.43 -30.14 -51.35
CA LYS A 3 47.68 -30.68 -49.98
C LYS A 3 47.03 -29.85 -48.85
N ARG A 4 46.16 -30.56 -48.11
CA ARG A 4 45.74 -30.56 -46.67
C ARG A 4 45.94 -29.33 -45.74
N PRO A 5 45.00 -29.11 -44.78
CA PRO A 5 45.13 -28.12 -43.71
C PRO A 5 45.96 -28.65 -42.51
N ALA A 6 46.67 -27.73 -41.85
CA ALA A 6 47.43 -28.01 -40.63
C ALA A 6 46.51 -27.98 -39.38
N LYS A 7 46.57 -29.03 -38.54
CA LYS A 7 45.95 -29.09 -37.22
C LYS A 7 46.81 -28.33 -36.21
N PHE A 8 46.24 -27.35 -35.50
CA PHE A 8 46.82 -26.81 -34.28
C PHE A 8 46.46 -27.73 -33.09
N SER A 9 47.48 -28.28 -32.44
CA SER A 9 47.38 -29.11 -31.23
C SER A 9 47.59 -28.23 -29.99
N CYS A 10 46.56 -28.09 -29.17
CA CYS A 10 46.57 -27.25 -27.96
C CYS A 10 47.01 -28.03 -26.70
N TRP A 11 48.14 -28.75 -26.77
CA TRP A 11 48.66 -29.53 -25.63
C TRP A 11 50.13 -29.18 -25.34
N PRO A 12 50.49 -28.87 -24.08
CA PRO A 12 51.85 -28.46 -23.72
C PRO A 12 52.84 -29.63 -23.79
N THR A 13 54.02 -29.36 -24.36
CA THR A 13 55.01 -30.35 -24.80
C THR A 13 56.12 -30.66 -23.80
N THR A 14 56.11 -30.09 -22.59
CA THR A 14 57.17 -30.35 -21.59
C THR A 14 56.67 -31.16 -20.39
N ARG A 15 57.50 -32.06 -19.88
CA ARG A 15 57.14 -32.98 -18.77
C ARG A 15 56.70 -32.24 -17.50
N ARG A 16 57.25 -31.03 -17.26
CA ARG A 16 56.85 -30.14 -16.15
C ARG A 16 55.47 -29.50 -16.35
N SER A 17 55.12 -29.10 -17.58
CA SER A 17 53.82 -28.46 -17.85
C SER A 17 52.66 -29.48 -17.87
N LYS A 18 52.92 -30.72 -18.28
CA LYS A 18 51.96 -31.83 -18.10
C LYS A 18 51.70 -32.15 -16.64
N LEU A 19 52.73 -32.14 -15.79
CA LEU A 19 52.58 -32.39 -14.36
C LEU A 19 51.78 -31.27 -13.68
N LEU A 20 52.02 -30.01 -14.06
CA LEU A 20 51.28 -28.86 -13.54
C LEU A 20 49.80 -28.88 -13.96
N CYS A 21 49.49 -29.21 -15.21
CA CYS A 21 48.09 -29.40 -15.66
C CYS A 21 47.41 -30.55 -14.92
N ILE A 22 48.09 -31.67 -14.69
CA ILE A 22 47.52 -32.79 -13.93
C ILE A 22 47.25 -32.37 -12.49
N ILE A 23 48.16 -31.65 -11.83
CA ILE A 23 47.95 -31.16 -10.47
C ILE A 23 46.77 -30.18 -10.41
N ILE A 24 46.69 -29.22 -11.33
CA ILE A 24 45.58 -28.25 -11.37
C ILE A 24 44.24 -28.96 -11.62
N CYS A 25 44.16 -29.87 -12.59
CA CYS A 25 42.94 -30.65 -12.83
C CYS A 25 42.56 -31.53 -11.63
N THR A 26 43.53 -32.13 -10.94
CA THR A 26 43.27 -32.98 -9.78
C THR A 26 42.78 -32.15 -8.57
N VAL A 27 43.37 -30.98 -8.33
CA VAL A 27 42.92 -30.05 -7.29
C VAL A 27 41.52 -29.51 -7.59
N THR A 28 41.20 -29.23 -8.86
CA THR A 28 39.88 -28.72 -9.26
C THR A 28 38.80 -29.81 -9.13
N VAL A 29 39.12 -31.06 -9.48
CA VAL A 29 38.20 -32.21 -9.32
C VAL A 29 37.99 -32.55 -7.84
N ILE A 30 39.03 -32.45 -7.00
CA ILE A 30 38.90 -32.66 -5.55
C ILE A 30 38.11 -31.50 -4.91
N ALA A 31 38.31 -30.25 -5.34
CA ALA A 31 37.53 -29.11 -4.85
C ALA A 31 36.05 -29.21 -5.26
N LEU A 32 35.75 -29.70 -6.47
CA LEU A 32 34.38 -30.00 -6.90
C LEU A 32 33.78 -31.20 -6.15
N ALA A 33 34.56 -32.25 -5.87
CA ALA A 33 34.09 -33.42 -5.12
C ALA A 33 33.87 -33.11 -3.63
N ILE A 34 34.67 -32.23 -3.02
CA ILE A 34 34.47 -31.73 -1.65
C ILE A 34 33.33 -30.71 -1.62
N GLY A 35 33.19 -29.85 -2.64
CA GLY A 35 32.05 -28.93 -2.79
C GLY A 35 30.71 -29.65 -2.98
N LEU A 36 30.70 -30.76 -3.74
CA LEU A 36 29.53 -31.63 -3.90
C LEU A 36 29.29 -32.53 -2.67
N GLY A 37 30.34 -32.93 -1.95
CA GLY A 37 30.26 -33.77 -0.74
C GLY A 37 29.85 -33.01 0.52
N VAL A 38 30.14 -31.71 0.61
CA VAL A 38 29.67 -30.83 1.70
C VAL A 38 28.25 -30.28 1.40
N GLY A 39 27.80 -30.32 0.15
CA GLY A 39 26.43 -29.97 -0.27
C GLY A 39 25.38 -31.09 -0.14
N LEU A 40 25.77 -32.30 0.27
CA LEU A 40 24.87 -33.47 0.43
C LEU A 40 24.83 -34.01 1.87
N GLY A 41 25.26 -33.18 2.84
CA GLY A 41 25.07 -33.44 4.26
C GLY A 41 23.60 -33.31 4.65
N VAL A 42 22.88 -34.43 4.60
CA VAL A 42 21.75 -34.81 5.47
C VAL A 42 20.96 -33.61 6.00
N GLY A 43 20.20 -32.98 5.10
CA GLY A 43 19.01 -32.25 5.48
C GLY A 43 18.00 -33.27 6.02
N LEU A 44 18.17 -33.69 7.26
CA LEU A 44 17.03 -34.05 8.09
C LEU A 44 16.11 -32.83 7.99
N LYS A 45 15.06 -32.95 7.16
CA LYS A 45 13.87 -32.13 7.30
C LYS A 45 13.38 -32.40 8.72
N HIS A 46 13.95 -31.67 9.69
CA HIS A 46 13.14 -31.22 10.79
C HIS A 46 11.98 -30.54 10.10
N ARG A 47 10.84 -31.22 10.06
CA ARG A 47 9.56 -30.55 9.95
C ARG A 47 9.59 -29.59 11.12
N HIS A 48 10.09 -28.37 10.91
CA HIS A 48 9.72 -27.25 11.75
C HIS A 48 8.22 -27.21 11.60
N HIS A 49 7.55 -27.84 12.56
CA HIS A 49 6.16 -27.55 12.77
C HIS A 49 6.21 -26.06 13.11
N PRO A 50 5.52 -25.19 12.35
CA PRO A 50 5.35 -23.82 12.78
C PRO A 50 4.89 -23.85 14.25
N PRO A 51 5.34 -22.91 15.09
CA PRO A 51 4.90 -22.83 16.47
C PRO A 51 3.38 -23.01 16.53
N LYS A 52 2.86 -23.80 17.47
CA LYS A 52 1.41 -23.93 17.61
C LYS A 52 0.83 -22.55 17.89
N VAL A 53 0.23 -21.93 16.87
CA VAL A 53 -0.52 -20.70 17.00
C VAL A 53 -1.66 -20.98 17.96
N THR A 54 -1.77 -20.18 19.02
CA THR A 54 -2.87 -20.27 19.98
C THR A 54 -3.89 -19.23 19.62
N ALA A 55 -5.18 -19.56 19.75
CA ALA A 55 -6.24 -18.63 19.43
C ALA A 55 -6.14 -17.37 20.31
N THR A 56 -6.38 -16.19 19.71
CA THR A 56 -6.41 -14.90 20.41
C THR A 56 -7.51 -14.01 19.82
N ALA A 57 -7.95 -13.00 20.57
CA ALA A 57 -8.95 -12.04 20.11
C ALA A 57 -8.62 -10.61 20.57
N PHE A 58 -8.83 -9.65 19.68
CA PHE A 58 -8.58 -8.23 19.92
C PHE A 58 -9.75 -7.38 19.41
N CYS A 59 -10.00 -6.22 20.02
CA CYS A 59 -11.12 -5.36 19.67
C CYS A 59 -10.75 -3.87 19.67
N SER A 60 -11.34 -3.15 18.71
CA SER A 60 -11.43 -1.69 18.66
C SER A 60 -12.89 -1.33 18.45
N ASN A 61 -13.46 -0.45 19.27
CA ASN A 61 -14.89 -0.11 19.19
C ASN A 61 -15.15 1.38 19.05
N ALA A 62 -16.36 1.73 18.58
CA ALA A 62 -16.74 3.08 18.18
C ALA A 62 -16.59 4.13 19.30
N ASP A 63 -16.82 3.77 20.55
CA ASP A 63 -16.68 4.68 21.70
C ASP A 63 -15.23 4.85 22.20
N GLY A 64 -14.29 4.07 21.64
CA GLY A 64 -12.86 4.14 21.94
C GLY A 64 -12.45 3.54 23.28
N SER A 65 -13.34 2.81 23.98
CA SER A 65 -13.01 2.06 25.20
C SER A 65 -12.13 0.83 24.94
N PHE A 66 -12.25 0.25 23.74
CA PHE A 66 -11.34 -0.75 23.21
C PHE A 66 -10.45 -0.15 22.11
N ARG A 67 -9.14 -0.34 22.24
CA ARG A 67 -8.10 0.18 21.33
C ARG A 67 -7.09 -0.92 21.03
N VAL A 68 -7.46 -1.84 20.16
CA VAL A 68 -6.76 -3.14 19.98
C VAL A 68 -6.58 -3.86 21.32
N ALA A 69 -7.64 -3.84 22.14
CA ALA A 69 -7.67 -4.44 23.46
C ALA A 69 -7.88 -5.95 23.37
N ASN A 70 -7.25 -6.72 24.26
CA ASN A 70 -7.48 -8.16 24.35
C ASN A 70 -8.93 -8.45 24.75
N LEU A 71 -9.55 -9.42 24.08
CA LEU A 71 -10.83 -10.00 24.47
C LEU A 71 -10.67 -11.45 24.93
N SER A 72 -11.76 -12.01 25.44
CA SER A 72 -11.89 -13.45 25.66
C SER A 72 -11.64 -14.20 24.35
N VAL A 73 -10.78 -15.22 24.42
CA VAL A 73 -10.39 -16.04 23.27
C VAL A 73 -11.59 -16.83 22.75
N PRO A 74 -11.82 -16.92 21.43
CA PRO A 74 -12.86 -17.78 20.87
C PRO A 74 -12.58 -19.24 21.19
N VAL A 75 -13.63 -20.00 21.48
CA VAL A 75 -13.53 -21.40 21.88
C VAL A 75 -13.76 -22.28 20.66
N GLN A 76 -12.86 -23.23 20.42
CA GLN A 76 -13.05 -24.26 19.41
C GLN A 76 -14.17 -25.21 19.85
N GLN A 77 -15.15 -25.41 18.98
CA GLN A 77 -16.17 -26.43 19.12
C GLN A 77 -15.87 -27.58 18.16
N HIS A 78 -15.90 -28.80 18.68
CA HIS A 78 -16.00 -30.00 17.86
C HIS A 78 -17.48 -30.24 17.60
N PRO A 79 -17.98 -30.09 16.36
CA PRO A 79 -19.41 -30.09 16.12
C PRO A 79 -20.02 -31.46 16.46
N ALA A 80 -20.98 -31.49 17.40
CA ALA A 80 -22.10 -32.40 17.27
C ALA A 80 -22.92 -31.88 16.07
N ALA A 81 -23.11 -32.73 15.06
CA ALA A 81 -23.84 -32.37 13.84
C ALA A 81 -25.17 -31.68 14.18
N SER A 82 -25.51 -30.67 13.38
CA SER A 82 -26.78 -29.92 13.34
C SER A 82 -26.95 -28.73 14.32
N SER A 83 -26.57 -27.54 13.85
CA SER A 83 -27.38 -26.34 14.07
C SER A 83 -27.57 -25.66 12.71
N PRO A 84 -28.79 -25.26 12.33
CA PRO A 84 -29.07 -24.79 10.99
C PRO A 84 -28.30 -23.50 10.70
N LEU A 85 -27.59 -23.50 9.58
CA LEU A 85 -27.02 -22.33 8.92
C LEU A 85 -28.10 -21.24 8.83
N LEU A 86 -28.03 -20.22 9.67
CA LEU A 86 -28.77 -18.97 9.44
C LEU A 86 -28.01 -18.21 8.36
N THR A 87 -28.15 -18.65 7.11
CA THR A 87 -27.72 -17.86 5.95
C THR A 87 -28.82 -16.85 5.65
N SER A 88 -28.44 -15.57 5.78
CA SER A 88 -29.21 -14.35 5.54
C SER A 88 -30.04 -13.81 6.73
N PRO A 89 -29.93 -12.51 7.03
CA PRO A 89 -30.85 -11.85 7.97
C PRO A 89 -32.27 -11.90 7.40
N ARG A 90 -33.19 -12.53 8.13
CA ARG A 90 -34.63 -12.32 7.91
C ARG A 90 -34.98 -10.92 8.43
N LYS A 91 -35.60 -10.11 7.57
CA LYS A 91 -35.87 -8.66 7.69
C LYS A 91 -36.39 -8.07 9.03
N ASN A 92 -36.70 -8.84 10.07
CA ASN A 92 -37.52 -8.37 11.20
C ASN A 92 -37.02 -8.76 12.62
N TYR A 93 -35.77 -9.13 12.84
CA TYR A 93 -35.27 -9.41 14.20
C TYR A 93 -34.48 -8.22 14.77
N LEU A 94 -35.14 -7.42 15.60
CA LEU A 94 -34.55 -6.28 16.33
C LEU A 94 -33.57 -6.69 17.46
N ASN A 95 -33.07 -7.93 17.49
CA ASN A 95 -32.18 -8.46 18.54
C ASN A 95 -31.43 -9.70 18.03
N ILE A 96 -30.59 -9.54 17.01
CA ILE A 96 -29.72 -10.63 16.55
C ILE A 96 -28.61 -10.81 17.57
N THR A 97 -28.58 -11.97 18.23
CA THR A 97 -27.59 -12.30 19.26
C THR A 97 -26.58 -13.35 18.80
N ALA A 98 -26.76 -13.92 17.62
CA ALA A 98 -25.85 -14.91 17.05
C ALA A 98 -25.70 -14.75 15.54
N TRP A 99 -24.49 -15.03 15.03
CA TRP A 99 -24.16 -14.94 13.61
C TRP A 99 -23.25 -16.07 13.17
N ASN A 100 -23.36 -16.52 11.92
CA ASN A 100 -22.50 -17.55 11.36
C ASN A 100 -21.69 -17.00 10.19
N LEU A 101 -20.39 -17.30 10.19
CA LEU A 101 -19.46 -17.03 9.10
C LEU A 101 -18.84 -18.35 8.66
N THR A 102 -18.48 -18.45 7.38
CA THR A 102 -17.71 -19.58 6.85
C THR A 102 -16.49 -19.05 6.12
N VAL A 103 -15.34 -19.65 6.36
CA VAL A 103 -14.07 -19.32 5.73
C VAL A 103 -13.59 -20.55 4.95
N ASP A 104 -13.48 -20.42 3.63
CA ASP A 104 -12.82 -21.45 2.81
C ASP A 104 -11.30 -21.23 2.87
N ASP A 105 -10.65 -21.87 3.84
CA ASP A 105 -9.20 -21.87 4.01
C ASP A 105 -8.47 -22.97 3.22
N THR A 106 -9.16 -23.56 2.24
CA THR A 106 -8.58 -24.49 1.27
C THR A 106 -8.14 -23.75 -0.01
N PRO A 107 -7.34 -24.38 -0.89
CA PRO A 107 -6.89 -23.73 -2.12
C PRO A 107 -7.98 -23.18 -3.04
N SER A 108 -9.24 -23.67 -2.96
CA SER A 108 -10.34 -23.10 -3.74
C SER A 108 -10.80 -21.73 -3.25
N GLY A 109 -10.63 -21.45 -1.96
CA GLY A 109 -11.00 -20.16 -1.35
C GLY A 109 -9.89 -19.12 -1.41
N TYR A 110 -8.74 -19.45 -2.01
CA TYR A 110 -7.58 -18.56 -2.07
C TYR A 110 -7.81 -17.38 -3.01
N LYS A 111 -7.73 -16.17 -2.46
CA LYS A 111 -7.77 -14.90 -3.21
C LYS A 111 -6.38 -14.25 -3.29
N GLN A 112 -6.32 -12.92 -3.36
CA GLN A 112 -5.10 -12.13 -3.48
C GLN A 112 -4.16 -12.26 -2.28
N VAL A 113 -2.89 -11.93 -2.50
CA VAL A 113 -1.87 -11.82 -1.44
C VAL A 113 -1.74 -10.35 -1.03
N VAL A 114 -1.81 -10.10 0.27
CA VAL A 114 -1.72 -8.77 0.86
C VAL A 114 -0.26 -8.31 0.87
N ALA A 115 0.00 -7.16 0.27
CA ALA A 115 1.28 -6.47 0.33
C ALA A 115 1.42 -5.69 1.64
N GLY A 116 0.35 -5.02 2.08
CA GLY A 116 0.37 -4.28 3.32
C GLY A 116 -0.76 -3.28 3.50
N PHE A 117 -0.63 -2.54 4.59
CA PHE A 117 -1.50 -1.44 4.97
C PHE A 117 -0.65 -0.26 5.42
N GLY A 118 -1.20 0.95 5.36
CA GLY A 118 -0.61 2.13 5.98
C GLY A 118 -1.35 3.42 5.68
N ALA A 119 -0.61 4.50 5.48
CA ALA A 119 -1.17 5.81 5.12
C ALA A 119 -0.15 6.61 4.29
N THR A 120 -0.55 7.78 3.81
CA THR A 120 0.33 8.67 3.03
C THR A 120 1.17 9.55 3.96
N VAL A 121 2.48 9.56 3.73
CA VAL A 121 3.39 10.57 4.28
C VAL A 121 3.28 11.83 3.43
N THR A 122 2.61 12.84 3.98
CA THR A 122 2.43 14.18 3.40
C THR A 122 3.42 15.18 3.98
N ASP A 123 3.55 16.37 3.41
CA ASP A 123 4.33 17.44 4.02
C ASP A 123 3.78 17.85 5.40
N ALA A 124 2.46 17.77 5.57
CA ALA A 124 1.83 17.88 6.88
C ALA A 124 2.38 16.85 7.88
N THR A 125 2.48 15.58 7.48
CA THR A 125 3.06 14.51 8.28
C THR A 125 4.51 14.82 8.64
N VAL A 126 5.32 15.21 7.65
CA VAL A 126 6.75 15.51 7.83
C VAL A 126 6.95 16.65 8.83
N SER A 127 6.27 17.78 8.60
CA SER A 127 6.33 18.95 9.48
C SER A 127 5.89 18.59 10.91
N THR A 128 4.76 17.88 11.02
CA THR A 128 4.16 17.50 12.29
C THR A 128 5.10 16.58 13.09
N PHE A 129 5.64 15.54 12.49
CA PHE A 129 6.50 14.59 13.19
C PHE A 129 7.89 15.16 13.47
N ASN A 130 8.46 15.96 12.56
CA ASN A 130 9.75 16.62 12.77
C ASN A 130 9.71 17.73 13.83
N SER A 131 8.52 18.25 14.16
CA SER A 131 8.36 19.20 15.27
C SER A 131 8.59 18.56 16.65
N GLN A 132 8.55 17.23 16.74
CA GLN A 132 8.63 16.49 18.00
C GLN A 132 10.08 16.24 18.43
N PRO A 133 10.35 16.07 19.74
CA PRO A 133 11.64 15.58 20.18
C PRO A 133 11.98 14.24 19.52
N ASN A 134 13.25 14.00 19.16
CA ASN A 134 13.69 12.79 18.45
C ASN A 134 13.19 11.48 19.11
N ALA A 135 13.16 11.41 20.44
CA ALA A 135 12.65 10.23 21.16
C ALA A 135 11.14 10.01 20.95
N THR A 136 10.35 11.09 20.91
CA THR A 136 8.91 11.05 20.64
C THR A 136 8.64 10.66 19.19
N GLN A 137 9.34 11.29 18.24
CA GLN A 137 9.25 10.95 16.82
C GLN A 137 9.58 9.46 16.61
N TYR A 138 10.70 8.99 17.18
CA TYR A 138 11.09 7.59 17.10
C TYR A 138 10.01 6.65 17.65
N ASP A 139 9.39 6.96 18.78
CA ASP A 139 8.33 6.14 19.35
C ASP A 139 7.05 6.12 18.48
N ILE A 140 6.69 7.26 17.87
CA ILE A 140 5.60 7.33 16.88
C ILE A 140 5.91 6.39 15.71
N LEU A 141 7.07 6.58 15.05
CA LEU A 141 7.47 5.78 13.89
C LEU A 141 7.53 4.29 14.22
N ARG A 142 8.12 3.93 15.37
CA ARG A 142 8.20 2.54 15.85
C ARG A 142 6.83 1.91 16.00
N LYS A 143 5.85 2.62 16.57
CA LYS A 143 4.47 2.10 16.72
C LYS A 143 3.73 2.02 15.39
N LEU A 144 4.00 2.93 14.45
CA LEU A 144 3.41 2.89 13.12
C LEU A 144 3.90 1.68 12.31
N VAL A 145 5.22 1.44 12.25
CA VAL A 145 5.78 0.53 11.24
C VAL A 145 6.31 -0.80 11.76
N THR A 146 6.25 -1.05 13.07
CA THR A 146 6.72 -2.32 13.66
C THR A 146 5.62 -3.06 14.42
N SER A 147 5.89 -4.32 14.77
CA SER A 147 5.01 -5.18 15.57
C SER A 147 4.69 -4.64 16.98
N ALA A 148 5.41 -3.60 17.44
CA ALA A 148 5.07 -2.86 18.65
C ALA A 148 3.72 -2.12 18.56
N GLY A 149 3.23 -1.84 17.35
CA GLY A 149 1.94 -1.19 17.13
C GLY A 149 1.23 -1.75 15.90
N ALA A 150 0.91 -0.90 14.92
CA ALA A 150 0.12 -1.23 13.74
C ALA A 150 0.89 -2.06 12.71
N ASN A 151 2.22 -2.01 12.68
CA ASN A 151 3.04 -2.77 11.74
C ASN A 151 2.70 -2.49 10.26
N PHE A 152 2.54 -1.21 9.90
CA PHE A 152 2.32 -0.80 8.53
C PHE A 152 3.51 -1.11 7.63
N THR A 153 3.22 -1.66 6.45
CA THR A 153 4.20 -2.10 5.44
C THR A 153 3.95 -1.53 4.05
N LEU A 154 2.99 -0.60 3.92
CA LEU A 154 2.70 0.11 2.67
C LEU A 154 2.54 1.60 2.98
N MET A 155 3.44 2.43 2.45
CA MET A 155 3.38 3.88 2.61
C MET A 155 3.28 4.54 1.24
N ARG A 156 2.28 5.39 1.07
CA ARG A 156 2.21 6.33 -0.05
C ARG A 156 2.94 7.62 0.34
N HIS A 157 3.43 8.39 -0.61
CA HIS A 157 3.92 9.75 -0.38
C HIS A 157 3.69 10.65 -1.58
N THR A 158 3.81 11.95 -1.34
CA THR A 158 3.64 12.97 -2.37
C THR A 158 4.94 13.28 -3.09
N ILE A 159 4.93 13.26 -4.42
CA ILE A 159 6.05 13.70 -5.27
C ILE A 159 5.88 15.20 -5.49
N GLY A 160 6.64 16.00 -4.73
CA GLY A 160 6.37 17.43 -4.58
C GLY A 160 5.23 17.70 -3.59
N SER A 161 4.65 18.91 -3.67
CA SER A 161 3.54 19.30 -2.79
C SER A 161 2.22 18.63 -3.17
N SER A 162 1.38 18.37 -2.16
CA SER A 162 -0.06 18.13 -2.28
C SER A 162 -0.88 19.28 -1.66
N ASP A 163 -2.19 19.10 -1.56
CA ASP A 163 -3.12 19.94 -0.79
C ASP A 163 -2.74 20.07 0.71
N LEU A 164 -2.11 19.03 1.28
CA LEU A 164 -1.56 18.98 2.65
C LEU A 164 -0.09 19.42 2.72
N SER A 165 0.23 20.51 2.03
CA SER A 165 1.54 21.18 2.06
C SER A 165 1.37 22.63 2.48
N SER A 166 2.36 23.23 3.14
CA SER A 166 2.28 24.65 3.53
C SER A 166 2.45 25.62 2.36
N GLU A 167 3.07 25.16 1.28
CA GLU A 167 3.26 25.90 0.03
C GLU A 167 3.29 24.92 -1.15
N ALA A 168 2.91 25.40 -2.33
CA ALA A 168 2.95 24.60 -3.55
C ALA A 168 4.36 24.65 -4.14
N TYR A 169 4.92 23.48 -4.47
CA TYR A 169 6.22 23.36 -5.10
C TYR A 169 6.34 22.03 -5.86
N THR A 170 7.28 22.00 -6.79
CA THR A 170 7.76 20.77 -7.40
C THR A 170 9.28 20.68 -7.27
N TYR A 171 9.84 19.52 -7.58
CA TYR A 171 11.31 19.37 -7.62
C TYR A 171 12.00 20.08 -8.80
N ASP A 172 11.27 20.76 -9.69
CA ASP A 172 11.90 21.52 -10.77
C ASP A 172 11.06 22.72 -11.22
N ASP A 173 10.60 23.55 -10.28
CA ASP A 173 9.78 24.72 -10.62
C ASP A 173 10.51 25.72 -11.54
N ASN A 174 11.85 25.74 -11.49
CA ASN A 174 12.75 26.58 -12.30
C ASN A 174 12.26 28.03 -12.48
N ARG A 175 11.64 28.60 -11.44
CA ARG A 175 11.02 29.94 -11.45
C ARG A 175 10.06 30.15 -12.64
N GLY A 176 9.32 29.11 -13.01
CA GLY A 176 8.37 29.08 -14.12
C GLY A 176 9.00 29.00 -15.52
N LYS A 177 10.32 28.82 -15.64
CA LYS A 177 10.99 28.68 -16.94
C LYS A 177 11.11 27.22 -17.33
N THR A 178 10.94 26.93 -18.62
CA THR A 178 11.19 25.60 -19.17
C THR A 178 12.59 25.09 -18.86
N ASP A 179 12.70 23.86 -18.36
CA ASP A 179 13.95 23.14 -18.10
C ASP A 179 13.90 21.72 -18.69
N ASN A 180 13.94 21.62 -20.02
CA ASN A 180 13.74 20.32 -20.70
C ASN A 180 14.77 19.24 -20.31
N ASP A 181 15.96 19.64 -19.84
CA ASP A 181 17.01 18.72 -19.40
C ASP A 181 16.99 18.47 -17.88
N LEU A 182 16.03 19.08 -17.17
CA LEU A 182 15.86 19.04 -15.71
C LEU A 182 17.16 19.41 -14.99
N SER A 183 17.89 20.39 -15.51
CA SER A 183 19.21 20.79 -15.02
C SER A 183 19.15 21.41 -13.62
N ASN A 184 18.01 21.97 -13.23
CA ASN A 184 17.75 22.58 -11.93
C ASN A 184 16.96 21.67 -10.97
N PHE A 185 16.70 20.41 -11.36
CA PHE A 185 16.03 19.45 -10.51
C PHE A 185 16.69 19.35 -9.12
N SER A 186 15.88 19.49 -8.08
CA SER A 186 16.30 19.37 -6.69
C SER A 186 15.11 18.99 -5.82
N LEU A 187 15.32 18.07 -4.87
CA LEU A 187 14.30 17.74 -3.88
C LEU A 187 13.93 18.93 -2.97
N GLY A 188 14.77 19.97 -2.93
CA GLY A 188 14.61 21.08 -1.99
C GLY A 188 14.67 20.62 -0.53
N SER A 189 14.30 21.50 0.40
CA SER A 189 14.25 21.17 1.82
C SER A 189 13.11 20.19 2.15
N GLN A 190 11.95 20.39 1.54
CA GLN A 190 10.71 19.66 1.81
C GLN A 190 10.83 18.21 1.32
N GLY A 191 11.18 18.00 0.05
CA GLY A 191 11.41 16.67 -0.51
C GLY A 191 12.56 15.92 0.17
N THR A 192 13.62 16.63 0.58
CA THR A 192 14.71 16.00 1.36
C THR A 192 14.22 15.53 2.73
N ALA A 193 13.41 16.34 3.43
CA ALA A 193 12.85 15.98 4.73
C ALA A 193 11.85 14.82 4.62
N MET A 194 11.03 14.80 3.58
CA MET A 194 10.15 13.68 3.22
C MET A 194 10.94 12.38 3.05
N ALA A 195 11.96 12.38 2.20
CA ALA A 195 12.82 11.22 1.98
C ALA A 195 13.53 10.78 3.28
N GLN A 196 14.00 11.71 4.12
CA GLN A 196 14.63 11.37 5.40
C GLN A 196 13.67 10.70 6.38
N LEU A 197 12.41 11.15 6.47
CA LEU A 197 11.42 10.53 7.33
C LEU A 197 11.08 9.10 6.86
N LEU A 198 10.90 8.92 5.55
CA LEU A 198 10.70 7.59 4.95
C LEU A 198 11.91 6.67 5.15
N ALA A 199 13.14 7.20 5.08
CA ALA A 199 14.35 6.44 5.36
C ALA A 199 14.38 5.95 6.82
N GLN A 200 13.95 6.77 7.79
CA GLN A 200 13.82 6.34 9.19
C GLN A 200 12.79 5.22 9.35
N MET A 201 11.65 5.30 8.65
CA MET A 201 10.66 4.22 8.64
C MET A 201 11.25 2.93 8.06
N LYS A 202 11.96 2.99 6.92
CA LYS A 202 12.63 1.81 6.33
C LYS A 202 13.74 1.23 7.21
N GLN A 203 14.42 2.05 8.02
CA GLN A 203 15.40 1.56 9.00
C GLN A 203 14.74 0.75 10.13
N LEU A 204 13.52 1.12 10.52
CA LEU A 204 12.73 0.39 11.52
C LEU A 204 12.09 -0.88 10.95
N ASN A 205 11.69 -0.84 9.69
CA ASN A 205 11.11 -1.95 8.97
C ASN A 205 11.47 -1.88 7.48
N ASN A 206 12.39 -2.75 7.05
CA ASN A 206 12.91 -2.76 5.68
C ASN A 206 11.91 -3.32 4.64
N ASP A 207 10.83 -3.96 5.10
CA ASP A 207 9.80 -4.56 4.24
C ASP A 207 8.73 -3.55 3.81
N ILE A 208 8.81 -2.29 4.25
CA ILE A 208 7.89 -1.23 3.83
C ILE A 208 8.06 -0.96 2.33
N GLN A 209 6.95 -1.11 1.60
CA GLN A 209 6.79 -0.65 0.22
C GLN A 209 6.45 0.84 0.18
N ILE A 210 7.14 1.58 -0.68
CA ILE A 210 6.97 3.02 -0.87
C ILE A 210 6.39 3.32 -2.25
N VAL A 211 5.26 4.02 -2.28
CA VAL A 211 4.55 4.43 -3.50
C VAL A 211 4.53 5.95 -3.61
N GLY A 212 4.93 6.50 -4.75
CA GLY A 212 4.90 7.95 -5.00
C GLY A 212 3.82 8.34 -6.01
N SER A 213 3.14 9.45 -5.77
CA SER A 213 2.23 10.06 -6.76
C SER A 213 2.46 11.57 -6.80
N PRO A 214 2.53 12.22 -7.98
CA PRO A 214 2.55 13.67 -8.06
C PRO A 214 1.12 14.23 -8.14
N TRP A 215 0.88 15.37 -7.48
CA TRP A 215 -0.36 16.13 -7.64
C TRP A 215 -0.34 16.99 -8.90
N SER A 216 0.85 17.41 -9.34
CA SER A 216 1.07 18.12 -10.58
C SER A 216 2.54 17.99 -10.98
N PRO A 217 2.88 18.02 -12.28
CA PRO A 217 4.23 18.32 -12.73
C PRO A 217 4.58 19.80 -12.45
N PRO A 218 5.85 20.20 -12.67
CA PRO A 218 6.22 21.61 -12.71
C PRO A 218 5.30 22.42 -13.62
N GLY A 219 4.92 23.63 -13.19
CA GLY A 219 3.97 24.47 -13.94
C GLY A 219 4.38 24.73 -15.38
N TRP A 220 5.68 24.85 -15.66
CA TRP A 220 6.20 25.06 -17.02
C TRP A 220 5.99 23.88 -17.97
N MET A 221 5.62 22.69 -17.48
CA MET A 221 5.25 21.54 -18.31
C MET A 221 3.77 21.54 -18.71
N LYS A 222 2.95 22.45 -18.15
CA LYS A 222 1.50 22.51 -18.39
C LYS A 222 1.16 23.59 -19.39
N ILE A 223 0.05 23.43 -20.11
CA ILE A 223 -0.37 24.38 -21.17
C ILE A 223 -0.58 25.78 -20.59
N ASN A 224 -1.18 25.86 -19.39
CA ASN A 224 -1.38 27.13 -18.69
C ASN A 224 -0.12 27.71 -18.01
N GLY A 225 0.98 26.96 -17.93
CA GLY A 225 2.21 27.41 -17.29
C GLY A 225 2.16 27.50 -15.75
N GLU A 226 1.10 26.99 -15.12
CA GLU A 226 0.78 27.25 -13.71
C GLU A 226 0.76 25.96 -12.88
N LEU A 227 1.34 26.01 -11.67
CA LEU A 227 1.32 24.87 -10.75
C LEU A 227 -0.06 24.69 -10.07
N TYR A 228 -0.69 25.79 -9.64
CA TYR A 228 -1.99 25.79 -8.97
C TYR A 228 -2.73 27.12 -9.22
N GLY A 229 -4.03 27.16 -8.89
CA GLY A 229 -4.82 28.41 -8.87
C GLY A 229 -5.69 28.69 -10.10
N ASN A 230 -5.52 27.95 -11.20
CA ASN A 230 -6.45 27.97 -12.33
C ASN A 230 -6.71 26.54 -12.86
N THR A 231 -7.84 26.33 -13.54
CA THR A 231 -8.21 25.04 -14.16
C THR A 231 -8.32 25.10 -15.69
N THR A 232 -8.17 26.27 -16.30
CA THR A 232 -8.19 26.43 -17.76
C THR A 232 -6.88 25.93 -18.34
N ASP A 233 -6.95 25.06 -19.35
CA ASP A 233 -5.76 24.45 -19.98
C ASP A 233 -4.82 23.79 -18.95
N ASN A 234 -5.41 23.16 -17.94
CA ASN A 234 -4.73 22.49 -16.83
C ASN A 234 -4.26 21.07 -17.19
N ASN A 235 -3.74 20.92 -18.41
CA ASN A 235 -3.27 19.68 -18.99
C ASN A 235 -1.75 19.75 -19.19
N LEU A 236 -1.13 18.59 -19.38
CA LEU A 236 0.26 18.52 -19.81
C LEU A 236 0.39 19.16 -21.21
N ASP A 237 1.38 20.03 -21.42
CA ASP A 237 1.69 20.56 -22.74
C ASP A 237 2.57 19.56 -23.49
N ASP A 238 1.98 18.43 -23.90
CA ASP A 238 2.67 17.32 -24.56
C ASP A 238 2.32 17.19 -26.06
N GLY A 239 1.42 18.04 -26.55
CA GLY A 239 0.93 18.01 -27.93
C GLY A 239 -0.12 16.94 -28.22
N TYR A 240 -0.62 16.25 -27.19
CA TYR A 240 -1.77 15.35 -27.28
C TYR A 240 -3.00 16.09 -27.84
N GLY A 241 -3.81 15.39 -28.63
CA GLY A 241 -4.96 15.97 -29.35
C GLY A 241 -4.62 16.97 -30.47
N SER A 242 -3.35 17.39 -30.61
CA SER A 242 -2.92 18.33 -31.64
C SER A 242 -2.54 17.65 -32.96
N SER A 243 -2.52 18.41 -34.05
CA SER A 243 -2.02 17.93 -35.37
C SER A 243 -0.54 17.53 -35.37
N ARG A 244 0.23 17.94 -34.35
CA ARG A 244 1.66 17.59 -34.22
C ARG A 244 1.88 16.30 -33.44
N GLY A 245 0.88 15.85 -32.66
CA GLY A 245 0.90 14.60 -31.90
C GLY A 245 1.64 14.67 -30.56
N LEU A 246 1.48 13.61 -29.77
CA LEU A 246 2.12 13.39 -28.48
C LEU A 246 3.65 13.48 -28.59
N GLY A 247 4.30 14.18 -27.65
CA GLY A 247 5.74 14.43 -27.64
C GLY A 247 6.19 15.66 -28.41
N SER A 248 5.30 16.33 -29.15
CA SER A 248 5.70 17.36 -30.12
C SER A 248 6.21 18.68 -29.50
N THR A 249 6.01 18.89 -28.20
CA THR A 249 6.51 20.04 -27.44
C THR A 249 7.87 19.79 -26.79
N GLY A 250 8.23 18.51 -26.60
CA GLY A 250 9.40 18.08 -25.84
C GLY A 250 9.16 17.90 -24.34
N HIS A 251 8.05 18.41 -23.79
CA HIS A 251 7.77 18.31 -22.34
C HIS A 251 7.48 16.88 -21.88
N THR A 252 6.98 16.01 -22.77
CA THR A 252 6.77 14.59 -22.47
C THR A 252 8.05 13.86 -22.06
N HIS A 253 9.18 14.20 -22.70
CA HIS A 253 10.47 13.61 -22.33
C HIS A 253 10.93 14.10 -20.95
N ALA A 254 10.80 15.40 -20.68
CA ALA A 254 11.13 15.97 -19.38
C ALA A 254 10.23 15.40 -18.27
N PHE A 255 8.93 15.24 -18.53
CA PHE A 255 7.98 14.60 -17.61
C PHE A 255 8.40 13.17 -17.24
N ALA A 256 8.78 12.34 -18.23
CA ALA A 256 9.27 11.00 -17.95
C ALA A 256 10.61 10.99 -17.18
N GLN A 257 11.54 11.89 -17.53
CA GLN A 257 12.83 12.01 -16.82
C GLN A 257 12.68 12.58 -15.40
N TYR A 258 11.60 13.32 -15.12
CA TYR A 258 11.31 13.85 -13.80
C TYR A 258 11.12 12.72 -12.79
N PHE A 259 10.36 11.67 -13.16
CA PHE A 259 10.23 10.47 -12.34
C PHE A 259 11.55 9.74 -12.15
N VAL A 260 12.37 9.59 -13.20
CA VAL A 260 13.70 8.97 -13.12
C VAL A 260 14.57 9.70 -12.09
N LYS A 261 14.64 11.04 -12.17
CA LYS A 261 15.43 11.85 -11.24
C LYS A 261 14.91 11.79 -9.80
N TYR A 262 13.60 11.83 -9.61
CA TYR A 262 12.96 11.66 -8.30
C TYR A 262 13.30 10.30 -7.68
N ILE A 263 13.11 9.20 -8.42
CA ILE A 263 13.35 7.84 -7.92
C ILE A 263 14.84 7.68 -7.55
N GLN A 264 15.75 8.15 -8.40
CA GLN A 264 17.20 8.10 -8.12
C GLN A 264 17.59 8.96 -6.92
N ALA A 265 17.01 10.16 -6.77
CA ALA A 265 17.28 11.04 -5.65
C ALA A 265 16.82 10.44 -4.31
N TYR A 266 15.63 9.83 -4.27
CA TYR A 266 15.13 9.13 -3.08
C TYR A 266 15.97 7.87 -2.76
N ALA A 267 16.36 7.09 -3.78
CA ALA A 267 17.23 5.94 -3.61
C ALA A 267 18.59 6.33 -3.00
N ASN A 268 19.17 7.46 -3.41
CA ASN A 268 20.41 8.00 -2.85
C ASN A 268 20.30 8.39 -1.36
N LEU A 269 19.08 8.62 -0.87
CA LEU A 269 18.78 8.88 0.55
C LEU A 269 18.35 7.62 1.32
N GLY A 270 18.46 6.45 0.70
CA GLY A 270 18.11 5.17 1.33
C GLY A 270 16.63 4.79 1.21
N VAL A 271 15.88 5.44 0.32
CA VAL A 271 14.46 5.18 0.08
C VAL A 271 14.26 4.69 -1.37
N PRO A 272 14.45 3.39 -1.65
CA PRO A 272 14.03 2.85 -2.94
C PRO A 272 12.51 3.01 -3.08
N ILE A 273 12.07 3.52 -4.22
CA ILE A 273 10.65 3.68 -4.58
C ILE A 273 10.19 2.42 -5.29
N ASP A 274 9.18 1.76 -4.72
CA ASP A 274 8.66 0.49 -5.21
C ASP A 274 7.69 0.72 -6.38
N ALA A 275 6.85 1.75 -6.30
CA ALA A 275 5.89 2.09 -7.35
C ALA A 275 5.63 3.59 -7.50
N ILE A 276 5.12 3.97 -8.66
CA ILE A 276 4.55 5.29 -8.91
C ILE A 276 3.19 5.20 -9.62
N SER A 277 2.29 6.15 -9.36
CA SER A 277 1.32 6.59 -10.38
C SER A 277 1.86 7.85 -11.07
N ILE A 278 1.45 8.11 -12.31
CA ILE A 278 1.97 9.28 -13.04
C ILE A 278 1.25 10.58 -12.68
N GLN A 279 0.10 10.49 -12.01
CA GLN A 279 -0.74 11.60 -11.60
C GLN A 279 -1.72 11.14 -10.53
N ASN A 280 -1.84 11.89 -9.44
CA ASN A 280 -2.92 11.76 -8.48
C ASN A 280 -4.22 12.28 -9.09
N GLU A 281 -5.29 11.49 -9.02
CA GLU A 281 -6.64 11.86 -9.47
C GLU A 281 -6.64 12.57 -10.83
N PRO A 282 -6.22 11.88 -11.92
CA PRO A 282 -6.02 12.49 -13.23
C PRO A 282 -7.29 13.10 -13.85
N LEU A 283 -8.48 12.80 -13.33
CA LEU A 283 -9.74 13.42 -13.76
C LEU A 283 -10.16 14.60 -12.87
N ASN A 284 -9.46 14.82 -11.76
CA ASN A 284 -9.71 15.93 -10.84
C ASN A 284 -8.90 17.18 -11.25
N SER A 285 -9.59 18.19 -11.77
CA SER A 285 -9.01 19.49 -12.15
C SER A 285 -9.66 20.61 -11.34
N GLN A 286 -8.96 21.06 -10.29
CA GLN A 286 -9.48 22.02 -9.31
C GLN A 286 -8.51 23.18 -9.10
N ALA A 287 -9.05 24.36 -8.80
CA ALA A 287 -8.28 25.51 -8.39
C ALA A 287 -7.98 25.47 -6.89
N GLY A 288 -6.88 26.10 -6.47
CA GLY A 288 -6.48 26.27 -5.08
C GLY A 288 -5.28 25.43 -4.66
N TYR A 289 -5.13 24.22 -5.21
CA TYR A 289 -3.99 23.33 -4.95
C TYR A 289 -3.48 22.69 -6.26
N PRO A 290 -2.29 22.05 -6.26
CA PRO A 290 -1.76 21.40 -7.43
C PRO A 290 -2.67 20.28 -7.93
N THR A 291 -3.05 20.34 -9.20
CA THR A 291 -3.77 19.30 -9.93
C THR A 291 -3.31 19.30 -11.40
N MET A 292 -3.52 18.20 -12.11
CA MET A 292 -3.39 18.17 -13.56
C MET A 292 -4.36 17.15 -14.15
N TYR A 293 -5.07 17.56 -15.21
CA TYR A 293 -5.94 16.68 -15.96
C TYR A 293 -5.13 15.90 -17.01
N ILE A 294 -5.34 14.58 -17.09
CA ILE A 294 -4.77 13.70 -18.12
C ILE A 294 -5.88 12.78 -18.64
N GLU A 295 -6.13 12.75 -19.95
CA GLU A 295 -7.09 11.80 -20.54
C GLU A 295 -6.61 10.33 -20.39
N ALA A 296 -7.53 9.37 -20.39
CA ALA A 296 -7.17 7.97 -20.13
C ALA A 296 -6.26 7.37 -21.21
N ASP A 297 -6.51 7.66 -22.49
CA ASP A 297 -5.66 7.18 -23.59
C ASP A 297 -4.38 8.01 -23.73
N GLU A 298 -4.40 9.30 -23.38
CA GLU A 298 -3.20 10.12 -23.19
C GLU A 298 -2.28 9.47 -22.15
N SER A 299 -2.79 9.17 -20.95
CA SER A 299 -2.08 8.50 -19.87
C SER A 299 -1.49 7.15 -20.31
N GLY A 300 -2.30 6.32 -20.99
CA GLY A 300 -1.83 5.07 -21.57
C GLY A 300 -0.67 5.26 -22.55
N LYS A 301 -0.74 6.24 -23.46
CA LYS A 301 0.34 6.54 -24.41
C LYS A 301 1.57 7.11 -23.71
N LEU A 302 1.40 8.02 -22.75
CA LEU A 302 2.48 8.58 -21.93
C LEU A 302 3.28 7.47 -21.23
N ILE A 303 2.57 6.51 -20.62
CA ILE A 303 3.19 5.39 -19.92
C ILE A 303 3.93 4.49 -20.93
N ASN A 304 3.26 4.09 -22.00
CA ASN A 304 3.80 3.13 -22.96
C ASN A 304 4.99 3.68 -23.77
N GLU A 305 4.94 4.95 -24.17
CA GLU A 305 5.91 5.54 -25.09
C GLU A 305 7.03 6.32 -24.39
N TYR A 306 6.80 6.82 -23.16
CA TYR A 306 7.74 7.71 -22.47
C TYR A 306 8.13 7.24 -21.07
N VAL A 307 7.18 7.14 -20.13
CA VAL A 307 7.50 6.85 -18.71
C VAL A 307 8.09 5.46 -18.55
N GLY A 308 7.41 4.42 -19.04
CA GLY A 308 7.89 3.03 -18.97
C GLY A 308 9.28 2.83 -19.60
N PRO A 309 9.51 3.28 -20.85
CA PRO A 309 10.84 3.26 -21.47
C PRO A 309 11.90 4.05 -20.69
N ALA A 310 11.58 5.21 -20.12
CA ALA A 310 12.52 6.01 -19.33
C ALA A 310 12.99 5.26 -18.07
N LEU A 311 12.06 4.67 -17.30
CA LEU A 311 12.38 3.88 -16.11
C LEU A 311 13.26 2.67 -16.48
N LYS A 312 12.89 1.95 -17.55
CA LYS A 312 13.65 0.79 -18.03
C LYS A 312 15.07 1.17 -18.48
N ASN A 313 15.21 2.26 -19.23
CA ASN A 313 16.52 2.74 -19.70
C ASN A 313 17.42 3.20 -18.54
N ALA A 314 16.82 3.70 -17.46
CA ALA A 314 17.52 4.03 -16.22
C ALA A 314 17.82 2.81 -15.33
N ASN A 315 17.45 1.59 -15.74
CA ASN A 315 17.54 0.35 -14.96
C ASN A 315 16.84 0.43 -13.59
N LEU A 316 15.71 1.12 -13.53
CA LEU A 316 14.89 1.21 -12.32
C LEU A 316 13.90 0.04 -12.28
N SER A 317 13.72 -0.55 -11.10
CA SER A 317 12.74 -1.62 -10.85
C SER A 317 11.38 -1.10 -10.38
N THR A 318 11.22 0.22 -10.27
CA THR A 318 9.97 0.88 -9.86
C THR A 318 8.87 0.55 -10.86
N THR A 319 7.73 0.06 -10.36
CA THR A 319 6.56 -0.28 -11.17
C THR A 319 5.66 0.91 -11.41
N VAL A 320 4.83 0.88 -12.45
CA VAL A 320 3.82 1.93 -12.72
C VAL A 320 2.43 1.41 -12.41
N TRP A 321 1.66 2.21 -11.67
CA TRP A 321 0.27 1.95 -11.31
C TRP A 321 -0.65 2.87 -12.09
N ALA A 322 -1.73 2.31 -12.66
CA ALA A 322 -2.73 3.07 -13.40
C ALA A 322 -3.81 3.66 -12.47
N LEU A 323 -4.57 4.62 -13.01
CA LEU A 323 -5.69 5.33 -12.36
C LEU A 323 -5.26 6.27 -11.21
N ASP A 324 -5.19 5.79 -9.97
CA ASP A 324 -5.00 6.60 -8.74
C ASP A 324 -6.14 7.62 -8.55
N ASP A 325 -7.37 7.16 -8.74
CA ASP A 325 -8.63 7.92 -8.69
C ASP A 325 -9.80 7.01 -8.26
N ASN A 326 -11.02 7.52 -8.31
CA ASN A 326 -12.20 6.94 -7.69
C ASN A 326 -12.78 5.70 -8.39
N THR A 327 -13.57 4.93 -7.63
CA THR A 327 -14.20 3.68 -8.13
C THR A 327 -15.18 3.89 -9.28
N ASP A 328 -15.73 5.10 -9.43
CA ASP A 328 -16.62 5.48 -10.53
C ASP A 328 -15.87 5.85 -11.83
N ASP A 329 -14.53 5.88 -11.81
CA ASP A 329 -13.67 6.14 -12.97
C ASP A 329 -12.99 4.87 -13.52
N ALA A 330 -13.58 3.68 -13.27
CA ALA A 330 -12.99 2.40 -13.67
C ALA A 330 -12.66 2.30 -15.19
N ASP A 331 -13.46 2.94 -16.05
CA ASP A 331 -13.22 3.00 -17.52
C ASP A 331 -11.85 3.60 -17.88
N TYR A 332 -11.33 4.50 -17.05
CA TYR A 332 -9.99 5.06 -17.21
C TYR A 332 -8.92 3.98 -17.06
N ALA A 333 -9.03 3.13 -16.03
CA ALA A 333 -8.11 2.02 -15.80
C ALA A 333 -8.14 1.02 -16.97
N TYR A 334 -9.33 0.64 -17.45
CA TYR A 334 -9.47 -0.23 -18.62
C TYR A 334 -8.80 0.37 -19.85
N THR A 335 -9.00 1.66 -20.11
CA THR A 335 -8.40 2.36 -21.25
C THR A 335 -6.87 2.40 -21.13
N VAL A 336 -6.31 2.72 -19.96
CA VAL A 336 -4.85 2.70 -19.77
C VAL A 336 -4.28 1.31 -20.01
N MET A 337 -4.96 0.25 -19.56
CA MET A 337 -4.55 -1.13 -19.83
C MET A 337 -4.49 -1.43 -21.33
N ASP A 338 -5.43 -0.94 -22.13
CA ASP A 338 -5.45 -1.16 -23.60
C ASP A 338 -4.20 -0.59 -24.30
N TYR A 339 -3.63 0.49 -23.79
CA TYR A 339 -2.43 1.12 -24.37
C TYR A 339 -1.11 0.67 -23.72
N ALA A 340 -1.11 0.37 -22.43
CA ALA A 340 0.11 0.29 -21.63
C ALA A 340 0.26 -0.99 -20.78
N ALA A 341 -0.55 -2.04 -20.99
CA ALA A 341 -0.54 -3.25 -20.16
C ALA A 341 0.86 -3.85 -19.86
N ASN A 342 1.85 -3.69 -20.74
CA ASN A 342 3.21 -4.20 -20.52
C ASN A 342 4.03 -3.42 -19.47
N TYR A 343 3.56 -2.24 -19.07
CA TYR A 343 4.21 -1.37 -18.08
C TYR A 343 3.37 -1.16 -16.83
N ILE A 344 2.15 -1.71 -16.78
CA ILE A 344 1.25 -1.58 -15.63
C ILE A 344 1.31 -2.85 -14.79
N ASP A 345 1.69 -2.71 -13.52
CA ASP A 345 1.73 -3.81 -12.55
C ASP A 345 0.51 -3.79 -11.61
N ALA A 346 -0.12 -2.62 -11.44
CA ALA A 346 -1.28 -2.47 -10.59
C ALA A 346 -2.23 -1.34 -11.00
N VAL A 347 -3.44 -1.35 -10.44
CA VAL A 347 -4.38 -0.23 -10.47
C VAL A 347 -4.62 0.31 -9.06
N ALA A 348 -4.61 1.63 -8.93
CA ALA A 348 -4.81 2.36 -7.69
C ALA A 348 -6.22 2.98 -7.65
N TRP A 349 -6.90 2.87 -6.51
CA TRP A 349 -8.31 3.24 -6.32
C TRP A 349 -8.51 4.13 -5.09
N HIS A 350 -9.36 5.15 -5.20
CA HIS A 350 -9.76 6.07 -4.13
C HIS A 350 -11.21 5.83 -3.68
N CYS A 351 -11.59 6.39 -2.53
CA CYS A 351 -12.89 6.18 -1.89
C CYS A 351 -13.88 7.36 -2.02
N TYR A 352 -13.57 8.39 -2.82
CA TYR A 352 -14.28 9.67 -2.82
C TYR A 352 -15.49 9.72 -3.76
N ALA A 353 -15.71 8.66 -4.53
CA ALA A 353 -16.90 8.45 -5.34
C ALA A 353 -18.18 8.75 -4.54
N SER A 354 -19.07 9.57 -5.10
CA SER A 354 -20.36 9.89 -4.47
C SER A 354 -21.21 8.65 -4.19
N SER A 355 -21.05 7.61 -5.00
CA SER A 355 -21.61 6.28 -4.82
C SER A 355 -20.49 5.25 -4.78
N LEU A 356 -19.86 5.11 -3.62
CA LEU A 356 -18.75 4.16 -3.43
C LEU A 356 -19.16 2.71 -3.73
N ASN A 357 -18.46 2.08 -4.66
CA ASN A 357 -18.71 0.69 -5.05
C ASN A 357 -17.40 -0.08 -5.24
N TRP A 358 -17.02 -0.87 -4.23
CA TRP A 358 -15.81 -1.71 -4.30
C TRP A 358 -15.91 -2.90 -5.26
N THR A 359 -17.12 -3.27 -5.75
CA THR A 359 -17.27 -4.43 -6.65
C THR A 359 -16.58 -4.23 -8.00
N VAL A 360 -16.29 -2.99 -8.39
CA VAL A 360 -15.53 -2.67 -9.62
C VAL A 360 -14.12 -3.28 -9.60
N LEU A 361 -13.50 -3.42 -8.42
CA LEU A 361 -12.20 -4.12 -8.31
C LEU A 361 -12.35 -5.63 -8.58
N THR A 362 -13.48 -6.24 -8.22
CA THR A 362 -13.77 -7.64 -8.55
C THR A 362 -14.01 -7.80 -10.05
N GLU A 363 -14.74 -6.87 -10.67
CA GLU A 363 -14.96 -6.86 -12.12
C GLU A 363 -13.64 -6.70 -12.88
N PHE A 364 -12.79 -5.77 -12.44
CA PHE A 364 -11.46 -5.56 -13.01
C PHE A 364 -10.58 -6.82 -12.85
N HIS A 365 -10.56 -7.44 -11.66
CA HIS A 365 -9.81 -8.68 -11.43
C HIS A 365 -10.25 -9.81 -12.38
N ASN A 366 -11.56 -9.94 -12.64
CA ASN A 366 -12.07 -10.97 -13.54
C ASN A 366 -11.55 -10.80 -14.98
N GLN A 367 -11.28 -9.57 -15.41
CA GLN A 367 -10.71 -9.26 -16.71
C GLN A 367 -9.17 -9.32 -16.72
N TYR A 368 -8.53 -8.84 -15.65
CA TYR A 368 -7.07 -8.75 -15.51
C TYR A 368 -6.57 -9.44 -14.22
N PRO A 369 -6.65 -10.78 -14.13
CA PRO A 369 -6.41 -11.50 -12.87
C PRO A 369 -4.97 -11.44 -12.36
N ASN A 370 -4.02 -11.01 -13.20
CA ASN A 370 -2.61 -10.89 -12.86
C ASN A 370 -2.17 -9.47 -12.50
N ILE A 371 -3.08 -8.49 -12.57
CA ILE A 371 -2.79 -7.11 -12.21
C ILE A 371 -3.20 -6.89 -10.75
N SER A 372 -2.28 -6.34 -9.97
CA SER A 372 -2.55 -6.06 -8.56
C SER A 372 -3.48 -4.86 -8.41
N GLN A 373 -4.15 -4.72 -7.28
CA GLN A 373 -5.07 -3.62 -7.03
C GLN A 373 -4.84 -3.04 -5.63
N TYR A 374 -4.87 -1.73 -5.47
CA TYR A 374 -4.61 -1.07 -4.20
C TYR A 374 -5.65 0.02 -3.95
N MET A 375 -6.17 0.12 -2.73
CA MET A 375 -6.87 1.33 -2.30
C MET A 375 -5.82 2.29 -1.77
N THR A 376 -5.53 3.35 -2.51
CA THR A 376 -4.37 4.23 -2.27
C THR A 376 -4.72 5.50 -1.51
N GLU A 377 -6.00 5.87 -1.44
CA GLU A 377 -6.40 7.07 -0.74
C GLU A 377 -7.85 7.04 -0.23
N CYS A 378 -7.99 7.40 1.05
CA CYS A 378 -9.28 7.73 1.65
C CYS A 378 -9.07 8.64 2.87
N TRP A 379 -9.85 9.71 2.98
CA TRP A 379 -9.70 10.71 4.04
C TRP A 379 -10.23 10.18 5.38
N THR A 380 -9.62 10.60 6.49
CA THR A 380 -9.96 10.15 7.85
C THR A 380 -10.30 11.34 8.75
N PRO A 381 -11.51 11.88 8.72
CA PRO A 381 -11.87 13.06 9.51
C PRO A 381 -12.38 12.63 10.90
N ASN A 382 -12.26 13.51 11.88
CA ASN A 382 -12.69 13.23 13.26
C ASN A 382 -14.21 13.12 13.45
N ASN A 383 -15.03 13.60 12.52
CA ASN A 383 -16.49 13.70 12.64
C ASN A 383 -17.29 12.73 11.75
N LEU A 384 -16.65 11.72 11.16
CA LEU A 384 -17.36 10.70 10.37
C LEU A 384 -17.87 9.53 11.23
N SER A 385 -18.79 8.77 10.63
CA SER A 385 -19.22 7.48 11.17
C SER A 385 -18.01 6.59 11.41
N TRP A 386 -17.98 5.90 12.55
CA TRP A 386 -16.89 5.00 12.91
C TRP A 386 -16.68 3.86 11.88
N THR A 387 -17.74 3.49 11.16
CA THR A 387 -17.72 2.48 10.08
C THR A 387 -16.97 2.96 8.84
N HIS A 388 -16.72 4.27 8.66
CA HIS A 388 -16.03 4.81 7.49
C HIS A 388 -14.65 4.18 7.28
N VAL A 389 -13.84 4.13 8.35
CA VAL A 389 -12.50 3.54 8.29
C VAL A 389 -12.55 2.03 8.04
N VAL A 390 -13.56 1.37 8.59
CA VAL A 390 -13.76 -0.06 8.37
C VAL A 390 -14.14 -0.32 6.91
N ASN A 391 -15.04 0.49 6.34
CA ASN A 391 -15.52 0.35 4.97
C ASN A 391 -14.37 0.46 3.95
N PHE A 392 -13.53 1.50 4.03
CA PHE A 392 -12.40 1.62 3.09
C PHE A 392 -11.25 0.65 3.38
N THR A 393 -11.19 0.03 4.56
CA THR A 393 -10.16 -0.98 4.86
C THR A 393 -10.60 -2.38 4.47
N MET A 394 -11.84 -2.78 4.83
CA MET A 394 -12.39 -4.12 4.59
C MET A 394 -12.96 -4.28 3.19
N GLY A 395 -13.66 -3.27 2.66
CA GLY A 395 -14.33 -3.33 1.36
C GLY A 395 -13.38 -3.66 0.20
N PRO A 396 -12.24 -2.95 0.03
CA PRO A 396 -11.27 -3.29 -1.00
C PRO A 396 -10.67 -4.69 -0.82
N LEU A 397 -10.37 -5.13 0.41
CA LEU A 397 -9.87 -6.49 0.67
C LEU A 397 -10.87 -7.58 0.26
N GLN A 398 -12.15 -7.35 0.55
CA GLN A 398 -13.23 -8.24 0.09
C GLN A 398 -13.31 -8.29 -1.44
N ASN A 399 -12.78 -7.27 -2.14
CA ASN A 399 -12.82 -7.11 -3.59
C ASN A 399 -11.44 -7.11 -4.26
N TRP A 400 -10.53 -7.98 -3.83
CA TRP A 400 -9.24 -8.23 -4.51
C TRP A 400 -8.14 -7.19 -4.34
N ALA A 401 -8.29 -6.17 -3.48
CA ALA A 401 -7.19 -5.27 -3.17
C ALA A 401 -6.05 -5.99 -2.40
N ASN A 402 -4.82 -5.76 -2.86
CA ASN A 402 -3.57 -6.22 -2.27
C ASN A 402 -3.09 -5.31 -1.13
N GLY A 403 -3.56 -4.06 -1.06
CA GLY A 403 -3.17 -3.15 0.01
C GLY A 403 -4.06 -1.92 0.13
N ILE A 404 -3.95 -1.26 1.27
CA ILE A 404 -4.84 -0.18 1.72
C ILE A 404 -4.00 0.92 2.37
N THR A 405 -4.09 2.15 1.87
CA THR A 405 -3.54 3.32 2.53
C THR A 405 -4.62 4.36 2.82
N ALA A 406 -4.72 4.80 4.08
CA ALA A 406 -5.45 6.02 4.39
C ALA A 406 -4.75 7.23 3.78
N TRP A 407 -5.43 8.38 3.73
CA TRP A 407 -4.85 9.62 3.22
C TRP A 407 -3.69 10.09 4.08
N THR A 408 -3.85 10.97 5.05
CA THR A 408 -2.69 11.52 5.78
C THR A 408 -2.29 10.69 7.02
N LEU A 409 -0.99 10.40 7.13
CA LEU A 409 -0.43 9.65 8.25
C LEU A 409 -0.39 10.48 9.54
N GLY A 410 -0.06 11.77 9.42
CA GLY A 410 0.12 12.68 10.54
C GLY A 410 -0.33 14.11 10.25
N THR A 411 -1.01 14.73 11.19
CA THR A 411 -1.34 16.17 11.16
C THR A 411 -1.18 16.81 12.53
N ASN A 412 -1.14 18.13 12.56
CA ASN A 412 -1.38 18.84 13.82
C ASN A 412 -2.86 18.80 14.22
N ASP A 413 -3.18 19.39 15.38
CA ASP A 413 -4.52 19.54 15.94
C ASP A 413 -5.48 20.45 15.15
N ASN A 414 -5.00 21.07 14.06
CA ASN A 414 -5.80 21.84 13.10
C ASN A 414 -5.84 21.17 11.72
N ALA A 415 -5.65 19.84 11.65
CA ALA A 415 -5.64 19.06 10.40
C ALA A 415 -4.66 19.58 9.33
N GLY A 416 -3.54 20.20 9.76
CA GLY A 416 -2.56 20.80 8.85
C GLY A 416 -1.10 20.44 9.16
N PRO A 417 -0.14 21.18 8.57
CA PRO A 417 -0.34 22.27 7.60
C PRO A 417 -1.01 21.83 6.29
N HIS A 418 -1.71 22.75 5.64
CA HIS A 418 -2.35 22.58 4.33
C HIS A 418 -2.27 23.89 3.55
N LEU A 419 -2.54 23.85 2.25
CA LEU A 419 -2.57 25.05 1.43
C LEU A 419 -3.74 25.95 1.85
N ASP A 420 -3.53 27.27 1.85
CA ASP A 420 -4.55 28.25 2.28
C ASP A 420 -5.78 28.26 1.37
N SER A 421 -5.62 27.85 0.11
CA SER A 421 -6.70 27.75 -0.87
C SER A 421 -6.90 26.29 -1.27
N GLY A 422 -8.12 25.78 -1.10
CA GLY A 422 -8.50 24.43 -1.54
C GLY A 422 -7.86 23.26 -0.78
N GLY A 423 -6.87 23.49 0.09
CA GLY A 423 -6.28 22.47 0.96
C GLY A 423 -7.32 21.81 1.88
N CYS A 424 -7.19 20.51 2.13
CA CYS A 424 -8.13 19.80 2.99
C CYS A 424 -7.94 20.19 4.48
N SER A 425 -8.82 21.06 4.99
CA SER A 425 -8.83 21.51 6.39
C SER A 425 -9.54 20.57 7.36
N THR A 426 -10.04 19.43 6.88
CA THR A 426 -10.71 18.39 7.69
C THR A 426 -10.10 17.01 7.52
N CYS A 427 -8.94 16.91 6.86
CA CYS A 427 -8.24 15.64 6.67
C CYS A 427 -7.35 15.38 7.88
N ASP A 428 -7.93 14.85 8.96
CA ASP A 428 -7.14 14.49 10.14
C ASP A 428 -6.21 13.31 9.84
N GLY A 429 -5.00 13.37 10.39
CA GLY A 429 -4.06 12.25 10.35
C GLY A 429 -4.55 11.06 11.16
N ILE A 430 -4.04 9.87 10.85
CA ILE A 430 -4.21 8.74 11.77
C ILE A 430 -3.41 8.94 13.08
N VAL A 431 -2.44 9.85 13.06
CA VAL A 431 -1.76 10.42 14.23
C VAL A 431 -1.97 11.94 14.25
N SER A 432 -2.39 12.48 15.39
CA SER A 432 -2.43 13.92 15.62
C SER A 432 -1.38 14.35 16.63
N VAL A 433 -0.74 15.48 16.40
CA VAL A 433 0.20 16.11 17.35
C VAL A 433 -0.35 17.47 17.77
N ASN A 434 -0.33 17.75 19.07
CA ASN A 434 -0.82 19.01 19.61
C ASN A 434 0.17 20.15 19.30
N SER A 435 -0.25 21.17 18.54
CA SER A 435 0.60 22.31 18.18
C SER A 435 0.77 23.35 19.29
N THR A 436 -0.08 23.33 20.32
CA THR A 436 -0.16 24.33 21.40
C THR A 436 0.29 23.83 22.78
N GLY A 437 0.84 22.61 22.86
CA GLY A 437 1.33 22.00 24.10
C GLY A 437 2.38 22.83 24.83
N THR A 438 1.95 23.77 25.67
CA THR A 438 2.77 24.27 26.77
C THR A 438 3.10 23.07 27.63
N ARG A 439 4.39 22.70 27.68
CA ARG A 439 4.91 21.66 28.57
C ARG A 439 4.42 21.91 30.00
N ASN A 440 3.32 21.28 30.39
CA ASN A 440 2.97 21.17 31.79
C ASN A 440 3.92 20.12 32.38
N SER A 441 5.07 20.59 32.85
CA SER A 441 6.12 19.83 33.54
C SER A 441 5.63 19.06 34.78
N ALA A 442 4.33 19.11 35.11
CA ALA A 442 3.73 18.48 36.26
C ALA A 442 3.23 17.04 36.01
N ASN A 443 3.22 16.55 34.75
CA ASN A 443 2.75 15.20 34.45
C ASN A 443 3.64 14.54 33.37
N SER A 444 4.68 13.81 33.79
CA SER A 444 5.73 13.26 32.89
C SER A 444 5.26 12.10 31.98
N ASN A 445 3.96 11.83 31.90
CA ASN A 445 3.35 10.74 31.13
C ASN A 445 2.43 11.22 29.99
N SER A 446 2.26 12.54 29.79
CA SER A 446 1.48 13.06 28.65
C SER A 446 2.38 13.13 27.41
N THR A 447 2.08 12.32 26.39
CA THR A 447 2.68 12.48 25.07
C THR A 447 1.97 13.61 24.33
N ASP A 448 2.71 14.48 23.61
CA ASP A 448 2.14 15.58 22.81
C ASP A 448 1.48 15.08 21.51
N TYR A 449 1.21 13.78 21.40
CA TYR A 449 0.58 13.15 20.25
C TYR A 449 -0.50 12.13 20.67
N THR A 450 -1.45 11.89 19.77
CA THR A 450 -2.56 10.93 19.91
C THR A 450 -2.65 10.07 18.65
N PHE A 451 -2.75 8.76 18.83
CA PHE A 451 -3.23 7.87 17.77
C PHE A 451 -4.76 7.98 17.70
N ASN A 452 -5.28 8.34 16.54
CA ASN A 452 -6.70 8.55 16.33
C ASN A 452 -7.43 7.22 16.15
N PHE A 453 -8.76 7.26 16.18
CA PHE A 453 -9.60 6.07 16.03
C PHE A 453 -9.24 5.28 14.75
N SER A 454 -8.95 5.98 13.65
CA SER A 454 -8.52 5.39 12.38
C SER A 454 -7.28 4.49 12.52
N TYR A 455 -6.27 4.90 13.31
CA TYR A 455 -5.10 4.07 13.59
C TYR A 455 -5.48 2.74 14.23
N TYR A 456 -6.36 2.74 15.24
CA TYR A 456 -6.75 1.51 15.94
C TYR A 456 -7.65 0.60 15.12
N VAL A 457 -8.47 1.16 14.23
CA VAL A 457 -9.25 0.36 13.27
C VAL A 457 -8.33 -0.28 12.24
N MET A 458 -7.45 0.49 11.59
CA MET A 458 -6.53 -0.06 10.61
C MET A 458 -5.57 -1.09 11.23
N ALA A 459 -5.17 -0.89 12.49
CA ALA A 459 -4.37 -1.85 13.25
C ALA A 459 -5.08 -3.20 13.51
N GLN A 460 -6.42 -3.27 13.48
CA GLN A 460 -7.15 -4.55 13.50
C GLN A 460 -6.90 -5.38 12.23
N PHE A 461 -6.47 -4.75 11.14
CA PHE A 461 -6.10 -5.45 9.91
C PHE A 461 -4.59 -5.61 9.85
N SER A 462 -3.83 -4.52 9.84
CA SER A 462 -2.40 -4.52 9.54
C SER A 462 -1.54 -5.33 10.50
N LYS A 463 -1.92 -5.36 11.80
CA LYS A 463 -1.19 -6.11 12.82
C LYS A 463 -1.37 -7.62 12.67
N PHE A 464 -2.51 -8.05 12.14
CA PHE A 464 -2.96 -9.45 12.16
C PHE A 464 -3.05 -10.07 10.76
N ILE A 465 -2.99 -9.26 9.70
CA ILE A 465 -2.90 -9.66 8.29
C ILE A 465 -1.56 -9.10 7.77
N PRO A 466 -0.43 -9.74 8.10
CA PRO A 466 0.89 -9.25 7.71
C PRO A 466 1.11 -9.34 6.20
N SER A 467 2.14 -8.66 5.70
CA SER A 467 2.60 -8.82 4.31
C SER A 467 2.82 -10.30 3.98
N GLY A 468 2.36 -10.72 2.81
CA GLY A 468 2.37 -12.11 2.36
C GLY A 468 1.18 -12.95 2.83
N ALA A 469 0.30 -12.42 3.69
CA ALA A 469 -0.95 -13.08 4.03
C ALA A 469 -1.86 -13.20 2.79
N ARG A 470 -2.53 -14.34 2.65
CA ARG A 470 -3.45 -14.60 1.54
C ARG A 470 -4.88 -14.41 2.02
N ILE A 471 -5.65 -13.57 1.34
CA ILE A 471 -7.08 -13.42 1.61
C ILE A 471 -7.82 -14.71 1.26
N LEU A 472 -8.79 -15.06 2.09
CA LEU A 472 -9.63 -16.25 1.95
C LEU A 472 -11.06 -15.84 1.61
N GLN A 473 -11.75 -16.69 0.86
CA GLN A 473 -13.16 -16.53 0.59
C GLN A 473 -13.96 -16.70 1.89
N THR A 474 -14.61 -15.62 2.30
CA THR A 474 -15.46 -15.57 3.50
C THR A 474 -16.92 -15.39 3.09
N GLN A 475 -17.81 -16.15 3.71
CA GLN A 475 -19.26 -16.08 3.50
C GLN A 475 -19.99 -15.75 4.81
N GLY A 476 -21.19 -15.21 4.68
CA GLY A 476 -22.05 -14.85 5.81
C GLY A 476 -22.05 -13.37 6.15
N SER A 477 -21.23 -12.55 5.51
CA SER A 477 -21.30 -11.09 5.64
C SER A 477 -22.62 -10.56 5.06
N ALA A 478 -23.36 -9.76 5.84
CA ALA A 478 -24.58 -9.11 5.41
C ALA A 478 -24.89 -7.88 6.27
N VAL A 479 -25.41 -6.84 5.61
CA VAL A 479 -25.94 -5.63 6.24
C VAL A 479 -27.40 -5.48 5.82
N ASP A 480 -28.27 -5.10 6.75
CA ASP A 480 -29.66 -4.81 6.47
C ASP A 480 -29.88 -3.37 5.99
N SER A 481 -31.14 -3.00 5.75
CA SER A 481 -31.49 -1.66 5.27
C SER A 481 -31.28 -0.54 6.29
N ASN A 482 -31.09 -0.87 7.57
CA ASN A 482 -30.83 0.09 8.63
C ASN A 482 -29.33 0.35 8.82
N GLY A 483 -28.48 -0.39 8.10
CA GLY A 483 -27.02 -0.35 8.29
C GLY A 483 -26.53 -1.28 9.40
N ASP A 484 -27.40 -2.13 9.95
CA ASP A 484 -27.03 -3.12 10.97
C ASP A 484 -26.60 -4.43 10.31
N GLY A 485 -25.58 -5.10 10.86
CA GLY A 485 -25.09 -6.34 10.28
C GLY A 485 -23.72 -6.78 10.79
N ILE A 486 -23.24 -7.88 10.21
CA ILE A 486 -21.87 -8.36 10.37
C ILE A 486 -21.18 -8.35 9.01
N GLN A 487 -20.00 -7.74 8.94
CA GLN A 487 -19.06 -7.88 7.83
C GLN A 487 -17.80 -8.60 8.30
N ALA A 488 -17.14 -9.32 7.41
CA ALA A 488 -15.93 -10.04 7.78
C ALA A 488 -14.97 -10.22 6.59
N ILE A 489 -13.69 -10.35 6.92
CA ILE A 489 -12.63 -10.76 6.00
C ILE A 489 -11.71 -11.73 6.73
N ALA A 490 -11.19 -12.73 6.01
CA ALA A 490 -10.26 -13.71 6.58
C ALA A 490 -8.99 -13.82 5.74
N SER A 491 -7.89 -14.19 6.40
CA SER A 491 -6.61 -14.47 5.76
C SER A 491 -5.98 -15.75 6.26
N LEU A 492 -5.15 -16.37 5.42
CA LEU A 492 -4.14 -17.35 5.80
C LEU A 492 -2.78 -16.64 5.83
N ASN A 493 -2.17 -16.56 7.01
CA ASN A 493 -0.92 -15.85 7.21
C ASN A 493 0.29 -16.74 6.87
N PRO A 494 1.48 -16.15 6.61
CA PRO A 494 2.69 -16.91 6.27
C PRO A 494 3.14 -17.92 7.34
N ASP A 495 2.76 -17.69 8.61
CA ASP A 495 3.05 -18.59 9.74
C ASP A 495 2.06 -19.78 9.85
N GLY A 496 1.02 -19.81 9.01
CA GLY A 496 -0.03 -20.84 8.97
C GLY A 496 -1.28 -20.50 9.77
N SER A 497 -1.28 -19.42 10.55
CA SER A 497 -2.46 -18.94 11.28
C SER A 497 -3.54 -18.43 10.33
N ARG A 498 -4.80 -18.48 10.77
CA ARG A 498 -5.89 -17.76 10.11
C ARG A 498 -6.23 -16.51 10.91
N THR A 499 -6.37 -15.38 10.24
CA THR A 499 -6.96 -14.19 10.85
C THR A 499 -8.38 -14.03 10.35
N VAL A 500 -9.31 -13.67 11.23
CA VAL A 500 -10.68 -13.30 10.88
C VAL A 500 -11.00 -11.96 11.53
N VAL A 501 -11.13 -10.92 10.72
CA VAL A 501 -11.55 -9.59 11.15
C VAL A 501 -13.06 -9.49 10.95
N ILE A 502 -13.77 -9.12 12.01
CA ILE A 502 -15.23 -9.12 12.08
C ILE A 502 -15.68 -7.73 12.51
N GLU A 503 -16.48 -7.08 11.67
CA GLU A 503 -17.18 -5.83 12.01
C GLU A 503 -18.58 -6.18 12.51
N ASN A 504 -18.94 -5.68 13.69
CA ASN A 504 -20.29 -5.74 14.24
C ASN A 504 -20.91 -4.34 14.24
N MET A 505 -21.88 -4.12 13.35
CA MET A 505 -22.61 -2.87 13.25
C MET A 505 -23.85 -2.81 14.15
N PHE A 506 -24.25 -3.93 14.78
CA PHE A 506 -25.37 -3.90 15.72
C PHE A 506 -25.04 -3.07 16.98
N GLY A 507 -26.09 -2.48 17.56
CA GLY A 507 -26.03 -1.82 18.88
C GLY A 507 -25.89 -2.78 20.07
N ASN A 508 -25.83 -4.09 19.84
CA ASN A 508 -25.64 -5.13 20.86
C ASN A 508 -24.51 -6.09 20.49
N ASP A 509 -23.96 -6.75 21.51
CA ASP A 509 -22.99 -7.82 21.31
C ASP A 509 -23.61 -8.99 20.54
N VAL A 510 -22.80 -9.63 19.70
CA VAL A 510 -23.21 -10.78 18.88
C VAL A 510 -22.27 -11.95 19.16
N ASN A 511 -22.83 -13.12 19.44
CA ASN A 511 -22.05 -14.35 19.53
C ASN A 511 -21.82 -14.92 18.12
N VAL A 512 -20.61 -14.76 17.59
CA VAL A 512 -20.26 -15.18 16.24
C VAL A 512 -19.71 -16.61 16.25
N THR A 513 -20.06 -17.40 15.25
CA THR A 513 -19.46 -18.71 14.97
C THR A 513 -18.77 -18.66 13.61
N VAL A 514 -17.48 -18.96 13.57
CA VAL A 514 -16.68 -19.06 12.34
C VAL A 514 -16.39 -20.53 12.05
N TRP A 515 -16.83 -21.01 10.89
CA TRP A 515 -16.57 -22.36 10.39
C TRP A 515 -15.38 -22.34 9.42
N LEU A 516 -14.39 -23.21 9.63
CA LEU A 516 -13.24 -23.38 8.74
C LEU A 516 -13.48 -24.54 7.76
N GLY A 517 -13.28 -24.29 6.46
CA GLY A 517 -13.55 -25.26 5.40
C GLY A 517 -12.60 -26.47 5.38
N SER A 518 -11.36 -26.30 5.81
CA SER A 518 -10.31 -27.32 5.70
C SER A 518 -10.52 -28.53 6.62
N ASP A 519 -11.02 -28.31 7.84
CA ASP A 519 -11.24 -29.36 8.84
C ASP A 519 -12.66 -29.40 9.42
N GLY A 520 -13.52 -28.47 9.00
CA GLY A 520 -14.89 -28.34 9.50
C GLY A 520 -14.99 -27.88 10.95
N SER A 521 -13.88 -27.42 11.56
CA SER A 521 -13.90 -26.90 12.92
C SER A 521 -14.68 -25.58 12.99
N ALA A 522 -15.28 -25.34 14.16
CA ALA A 522 -16.00 -24.11 14.46
C ALA A 522 -15.34 -23.38 15.62
N TRP A 523 -15.26 -22.06 15.53
CA TRP A 523 -14.76 -21.18 16.57
C TRP A 523 -15.86 -20.20 16.97
N MET A 524 -16.17 -20.13 18.26
CA MET A 524 -17.27 -19.33 18.77
C MET A 524 -16.79 -18.32 19.81
N GLY A 525 -17.27 -17.09 19.72
CA GLY A 525 -16.94 -16.03 20.66
C GLY A 525 -17.87 -14.83 20.57
N ASN A 526 -17.87 -14.01 21.62
CA ASN A 526 -18.56 -12.72 21.63
C ASN A 526 -17.79 -11.71 20.77
N VAL A 527 -18.52 -10.98 19.94
CA VAL A 527 -18.07 -9.78 19.23
C VAL A 527 -18.85 -8.58 19.80
N PRO A 528 -18.18 -7.63 20.48
CA PRO A 528 -18.85 -6.49 21.10
C PRO A 528 -19.64 -5.65 20.10
N ASN A 529 -20.64 -4.91 20.60
CA ASN A 529 -21.38 -3.94 19.77
C ASN A 529 -20.46 -2.90 19.09
N SER A 530 -20.91 -2.39 17.94
CA SER A 530 -20.26 -1.27 17.21
C SER A 530 -18.72 -1.36 17.20
N SER A 531 -18.20 -2.51 16.77
CA SER A 531 -16.79 -2.85 16.92
C SER A 531 -16.18 -3.54 15.71
N VAL A 532 -14.85 -3.49 15.64
CA VAL A 532 -14.02 -4.36 14.81
C VAL A 532 -13.24 -5.28 15.74
N THR A 533 -13.51 -6.57 15.63
CA THR A 533 -12.88 -7.62 16.42
C THR A 533 -12.07 -8.55 15.52
N THR A 534 -10.82 -8.81 15.89
CA THR A 534 -9.92 -9.68 15.14
C THR A 534 -9.62 -10.93 15.94
N TRP A 535 -9.91 -12.09 15.35
CA TRP A 535 -9.51 -13.39 15.88
C TRP A 535 -8.30 -13.90 15.10
N VAL A 536 -7.27 -14.33 15.82
CA VAL A 536 -6.17 -15.12 15.23
C VAL A 536 -6.39 -16.56 15.67
N LEU A 537 -6.49 -17.48 14.71
CA LEU A 537 -6.85 -18.88 14.89
C LEU A 537 -5.70 -19.79 14.39
N PRO A 538 -5.59 -21.03 14.92
CA PRO A 538 -4.55 -21.99 14.54
C PRO A 538 -4.50 -22.41 13.06
#